data_AF-A0A6N6S118-F1
#
_entry.id   AF-A0A6N6S118-F1
#
_cell.length_a   1.000
_cell.length_b   1.000
_cell.length_c   1.000
_cell.angle_alpha   90.00
_cell.angle_beta   90.00
_cell.angle_gamma   90.00
#
_symmetry.space_group_name_H-M   'P 1'
#
loop_
_entity.id
_entity.type
_entity.pdbx_description
1 polymer ?
#
loop_
_entity_poly.entity_id
_entity_poly.type
_entity_poly.pdbx_seq_one_letter_code
_entity_poly.pdbx_strand_id
1 'polypeptide(L)'
;VGMGETGEVYLVNRDKIIITESRFISRASLLLVVNTEPIRKIVESNKEMVGIYPDYRDVPVIGASMDIPEYGWALLAEIDEAEAFVSAKKLGIVALIFGIVSAAVAIGVGTTFAISLSKTVKDFTQLTRNFVHGALDSRLVVNRKDEIGALASSFNTLADELAKEITEHKRIAEVLRKNKEQSQAILDNTTAVIYLKDTDGRYILINQQFEKLFHVTKEQVVGKTDYDLFPKENADAFRLNDRKVIDTRRSLVIDEVAPHDDGMHTYISLKFPMYDSVDGLYGVCGISTDITERLQKKI
;
A
#
# COMPACT_ATOMS: atom_id res chain seq x y z
N VAL A 1 6.86 26.98 67.28
CA VAL A 1 8.05 26.58 66.49
C VAL A 1 8.69 25.44 67.26
N GLY A 2 8.58 24.21 66.78
CA GLY A 2 9.00 23.01 67.53
C GLY A 2 9.33 21.87 66.57
N MET A 3 10.01 20.83 67.07
CA MET A 3 10.43 19.65 66.30
C MET A 3 9.27 18.68 66.02
N GLY A 4 8.08 19.18 65.70
CA GLY A 4 6.90 18.35 65.45
C GLY A 4 6.26 17.77 66.71
N GLU A 5 5.46 16.72 66.55
CA GLU A 5 4.71 16.05 67.62
C GLU A 5 5.57 15.08 68.42
N THR A 6 6.56 14.46 67.77
CA THR A 6 7.44 13.44 68.35
C THR A 6 8.88 13.91 68.53
N GLY A 7 9.23 15.11 68.08
CA GLY A 7 10.60 15.61 68.27
C GLY A 7 10.89 16.01 69.71
N GLU A 8 12.07 15.63 70.18
CA GLU A 8 12.54 15.87 71.54
C GLU A 8 14.04 16.26 71.53
N VAL A 9 14.40 17.23 72.38
CA VAL A 9 15.80 17.53 72.70
C VAL A 9 16.00 17.29 74.18
N TYR A 10 17.01 16.51 74.56
CA TYR A 10 17.30 16.25 75.96
C TYR A 10 18.80 16.09 76.22
N LEU A 11 19.20 16.31 77.48
CA LEU A 11 20.56 16.14 77.98
C LEU A 11 20.66 14.87 78.81
N VAL A 12 21.78 14.15 78.69
CA VAL A 12 22.08 12.93 79.46
C VAL A 12 23.48 13.04 80.05
N ASN A 13 23.69 12.64 81.30
CA ASN A 13 25.03 12.64 81.91
C ASN A 13 25.84 11.38 81.53
N ARG A 14 27.11 11.31 81.95
CA ARG A 14 27.97 10.12 81.72
C ARG A 14 27.45 8.83 82.38
N ASP A 15 26.65 8.93 83.42
CA ASP A 15 25.97 7.78 84.07
C ASP A 15 24.72 7.32 83.31
N LYS A 16 24.47 7.88 82.11
CA LYS A 16 23.33 7.59 81.24
C LYS A 16 21.98 8.02 81.83
N ILE A 17 21.98 8.94 82.79
CA ILE A 17 20.77 9.47 83.41
C ILE A 17 20.37 10.76 82.70
N ILE A 18 19.09 10.88 82.32
CA ILE A 18 18.58 12.09 81.70
C ILE A 18 18.60 13.26 82.71
N ILE A 19 19.04 14.43 82.27
CA ILE A 19 19.16 15.65 83.08
C ILE A 19 17.92 16.53 82.89
N THR A 20 17.45 16.65 81.66
CA THR A 20 16.24 17.41 81.33
C THR A 20 14.98 16.57 81.53
N GLU A 21 13.82 17.21 81.59
CA GLU A 21 12.55 16.49 81.52
C GLU A 21 12.34 15.87 80.14
N SER A 22 11.66 14.71 80.13
CA SER A 22 11.24 14.06 78.90
C SER A 22 9.90 14.64 78.45
N ARG A 23 9.72 14.77 77.14
CA ARG A 23 8.44 15.09 76.50
C ARG A 23 7.41 13.98 76.68
N PHE A 24 7.86 12.73 76.78
CA PHE A 24 7.00 11.54 76.76
C PHE A 24 6.81 10.90 78.15
N ILE A 25 7.78 11.06 79.05
CA ILE A 25 7.76 10.48 80.39
C ILE A 25 7.72 11.61 81.42
N SER A 26 6.67 11.65 82.23
CA SER A 26 6.54 12.63 83.32
C SER A 26 7.54 12.35 84.44
N ARG A 27 8.23 13.41 84.93
CA ARG A 27 9.25 13.33 85.99
C ARG A 27 10.42 12.42 85.59
N ALA A 28 10.92 12.58 84.37
CA ALA A 28 12.03 11.78 83.88
C ALA A 28 13.39 12.30 84.36
N SER A 29 13.50 13.62 84.60
CA SER A 29 14.75 14.26 85.03
C SER A 29 15.32 13.56 86.27
N LEU A 30 16.59 13.15 86.18
CA LEU A 30 17.36 12.45 87.21
C LEU A 30 16.83 11.06 87.61
N LEU A 31 15.78 10.54 86.95
CA LEU A 31 15.15 9.24 87.26
C LEU A 31 15.18 8.24 86.10
N LEU A 32 15.25 8.70 84.86
CA LEU A 32 15.26 7.85 83.67
C LEU A 32 16.68 7.56 83.20
N VAL A 33 16.97 6.27 83.00
CA VAL A 33 18.22 5.79 82.40
C VAL A 33 18.04 5.66 80.88
N VAL A 34 18.81 6.43 80.12
CA VAL A 34 18.84 6.43 78.65
C VAL A 34 20.04 5.60 78.17
N ASN A 35 19.86 4.29 78.01
CA ASN A 35 20.91 3.38 77.52
C ASN A 35 20.77 3.11 76.01
N THR A 36 20.70 4.17 75.22
CA THR A 36 20.61 4.10 73.75
C THR A 36 22.00 3.99 73.12
N GLU A 37 22.05 3.55 71.86
CA GLU A 37 23.30 3.45 71.10
C GLU A 37 24.15 4.75 71.05
N PRO A 38 23.60 5.93 70.74
CA PRO A 38 24.36 7.18 70.74
C PRO A 38 24.98 7.49 72.11
N ILE A 39 24.25 7.26 73.20
CA ILE A 39 24.77 7.47 74.56
C ILE A 39 25.91 6.50 74.87
N ARG A 40 25.78 5.22 74.51
CA ARG A 40 26.88 4.26 74.67
C ARG A 40 28.13 4.72 73.91
N LYS A 41 27.98 5.16 72.66
CA LYS A 41 29.11 5.64 71.85
C LYS A 41 29.78 6.89 72.42
N ILE A 42 29.01 7.85 72.93
CA ILE A 42 29.56 9.04 73.59
C ILE A 42 30.27 8.67 74.90
N VAL A 43 29.65 7.86 75.75
CA VAL A 43 30.22 7.47 77.05
C VAL A 43 31.47 6.61 76.90
N GLU A 44 31.47 5.65 75.98
CA GLU A 44 32.56 4.67 75.83
C GLU A 44 33.70 5.17 74.94
N SER A 45 33.40 6.04 73.97
CA SER A 45 34.37 6.40 72.93
C SER A 45 34.38 7.88 72.53
N ASN A 46 33.59 8.74 73.19
CA ASN A 46 33.38 10.15 72.83
C ASN A 46 33.03 10.33 71.34
N LYS A 47 32.28 9.38 70.78
CA LYS A 47 31.85 9.41 69.38
C LYS A 47 30.41 9.85 69.28
N GLU A 48 30.21 10.98 68.62
CA GLU A 48 28.92 11.47 68.17
C GLU A 48 28.32 10.53 67.12
N MET A 49 27.00 10.54 67.02
CA MET A 49 26.26 9.68 66.09
C MET A 49 25.08 10.44 65.49
N VAL A 50 24.91 10.26 64.18
CA VAL A 50 23.70 10.61 63.43
C VAL A 50 23.21 9.35 62.74
N GLY A 51 21.93 9.02 62.87
CA GLY A 51 21.37 7.83 62.24
C GLY A 51 19.97 7.50 62.70
N ILE A 52 19.52 6.31 62.30
CA ILE A 52 18.26 5.71 62.77
C ILE A 52 18.59 4.68 63.84
N TYR A 53 17.98 4.82 65.00
CA TYR A 53 18.17 3.90 66.13
C TYR A 53 16.94 3.91 67.04
N PRO A 54 16.70 2.87 67.85
CA PRO A 54 15.66 2.89 68.87
C PRO A 54 16.04 3.84 70.02
N ASP A 55 15.12 4.72 70.39
CA ASP A 55 15.28 5.61 71.55
C ASP A 55 15.06 4.88 72.89
N TYR A 56 15.00 5.62 74.01
CA TYR A 56 14.75 5.02 75.33
C TYR A 56 13.33 4.44 75.50
N ARG A 57 12.41 4.71 74.56
CA ARG A 57 11.06 4.13 74.48
C ARG A 57 11.02 2.90 73.56
N ASP A 58 12.15 2.51 72.98
CA ASP A 58 12.29 1.47 71.95
C ASP A 58 11.57 1.83 70.63
N VAL A 59 11.39 3.13 70.35
CA VAL A 59 10.79 3.64 69.11
C VAL A 59 11.90 4.03 68.14
N PRO A 60 11.86 3.60 66.85
CA PRO A 60 12.82 4.06 65.86
C PRO A 60 12.75 5.58 65.65
N VAL A 61 13.85 6.27 65.93
CA VAL A 61 13.99 7.71 65.75
C VAL A 61 15.09 8.02 64.74
N ILE A 62 14.95 9.14 64.01
CA ILE A 62 16.08 9.81 63.38
C ILE A 62 16.66 10.73 64.44
N GLY A 63 17.90 10.47 64.83
CA GLY A 63 18.53 11.19 65.92
C GLY A 63 19.95 11.64 65.61
N ALA A 64 20.34 12.72 66.28
CA ALA A 64 21.70 13.23 66.33
C ALA A 64 22.11 13.39 67.79
N SER A 65 23.35 13.01 68.09
CA SER A 65 23.95 13.11 69.41
C SER A 65 25.25 13.90 69.35
N MET A 66 25.45 14.78 70.32
CA MET A 66 26.63 15.65 70.45
C MET A 66 27.23 15.50 71.85
N ASP A 67 28.55 15.37 71.95
CA ASP A 67 29.24 15.32 73.24
C ASP A 67 29.53 16.74 73.75
N ILE A 68 29.35 16.95 75.06
CA ILE A 68 29.65 18.21 75.74
C ILE A 68 30.62 17.89 76.91
N PRO A 69 31.93 17.76 76.61
CA PRO A 69 32.91 17.26 77.57
C PRO A 69 33.05 18.11 78.83
N GLU A 70 32.88 19.43 78.70
CA GLU A 70 33.06 20.41 79.77
C GLU A 70 32.10 20.18 80.95
N TYR A 71 30.91 19.64 80.68
CA TYR A 71 29.91 19.32 81.70
C TYR A 71 29.72 17.81 81.91
N GLY A 72 30.40 16.98 81.11
CA GLY A 72 30.18 15.53 81.09
C GLY A 72 28.77 15.16 80.60
N TRP A 73 28.21 15.93 79.67
CA TRP A 73 26.85 15.73 79.16
C TRP A 73 26.85 15.33 77.68
N ALA A 74 25.82 14.62 77.27
CA ALA A 74 25.48 14.35 75.88
C ALA A 74 24.16 15.06 75.56
N LEU A 75 24.11 15.78 74.44
CA LEU A 75 22.90 16.38 73.90
C LEU A 75 22.34 15.48 72.81
N LEU A 76 21.05 15.17 72.88
CA LEU A 76 20.34 14.40 71.86
C LEU A 76 19.21 15.24 71.29
N ALA A 77 19.06 15.19 69.99
CA ALA A 77 17.92 15.71 69.25
C ALA A 77 17.36 14.58 68.39
N GLU A 78 16.13 14.19 68.65
CA GLU A 78 15.50 12.98 68.10
C GLU A 78 14.09 13.30 67.59
N ILE A 79 13.63 12.58 66.57
CA ILE A 79 12.25 12.62 66.04
C ILE A 79 11.86 11.21 65.57
N ASP A 80 10.62 10.76 65.81
CA ASP A 80 10.18 9.43 65.39
C ASP A 80 10.33 9.28 63.87
N GLU A 81 10.89 8.16 63.41
CA GLU A 81 11.09 7.86 61.99
C GLU A 81 9.77 7.95 61.21
N ALA A 82 8.68 7.48 61.83
CA ALA A 82 7.35 7.52 61.26
C ALA A 82 6.93 8.96 60.93
N GLU A 83 7.10 9.91 61.86
CA GLU A 83 6.79 11.33 61.65
C GLU A 83 7.72 11.96 60.61
N ALA A 84 9.03 11.73 60.76
CA ALA A 84 10.04 12.30 59.88
C ALA A 84 9.81 11.95 58.40
N PHE A 85 9.32 10.74 58.11
CA PHE A 85 9.06 10.28 56.74
C PHE A 85 7.59 10.36 56.28
N VAL A 86 6.63 10.84 57.09
CA VAL A 86 5.21 10.95 56.66
C VAL A 86 5.08 11.71 55.35
N SER A 87 5.76 12.85 55.23
CA SER A 87 5.71 13.70 54.04
C SER A 87 6.29 13.02 52.81
N ALA A 88 7.41 12.29 52.96
CA ALA A 88 8.04 11.55 51.88
C ALA A 88 7.15 10.38 51.40
N LYS A 89 6.55 9.62 52.33
CA LYS A 89 5.61 8.53 52.00
C LYS A 89 4.37 9.05 51.26
N LYS A 90 3.79 10.17 51.72
CA LYS A 90 2.66 10.82 51.03
C LYS A 90 3.03 11.26 49.61
N LEU A 91 4.20 11.87 49.43
CA LEU A 91 4.71 12.27 48.11
C LEU A 91 4.88 11.05 47.19
N GLY A 92 5.43 9.95 47.70
CA GLY A 92 5.60 8.70 46.95
C GLY A 92 4.27 8.12 46.45
N ILE A 93 3.23 8.12 47.28
CA ILE A 93 1.89 7.66 46.88
C ILE A 93 1.30 8.56 45.78
N VAL A 94 1.40 9.89 45.92
CA VAL A 94 0.91 10.83 44.90
C VAL A 94 1.65 10.64 43.57
N ALA A 95 2.97 10.46 43.61
CA ALA A 95 3.77 10.18 42.41
C ALA A 95 3.36 8.86 41.73
N LEU A 96 3.10 7.82 42.51
CA LEU A 96 2.63 6.53 41.99
C LEU A 96 1.28 6.66 41.28
N ILE A 97 0.31 7.36 41.88
CA ILE A 97 -1.01 7.60 41.28
C ILE A 97 -0.84 8.36 39.96
N PHE A 98 -0.01 9.40 39.93
CA PHE A 98 0.27 10.15 38.71
C PHE A 98 0.91 9.28 37.62
N GLY A 99 1.84 8.39 38.00
CA GLY A 99 2.44 7.40 37.10
C GLY A 99 1.40 6.45 36.49
N ILE A 100 0.47 5.94 37.30
CA ILE A 100 -0.59 5.05 36.81
C ILE A 100 -1.55 5.79 35.87
N VAL A 101 -1.98 7.01 36.24
CA VAL A 101 -2.89 7.82 35.42
C VAL A 101 -2.25 8.19 34.08
N SER A 102 -0.99 8.64 34.10
CA SER A 102 -0.26 8.98 32.86
C SER A 102 -0.07 7.76 31.95
N ALA A 103 0.24 6.59 32.51
CA ALA A 103 0.32 5.34 31.74
C ALA A 103 -1.04 4.97 31.12
N ALA A 104 -2.14 5.08 31.87
CA ALA A 104 -3.48 4.80 31.36
C ALA A 104 -3.87 5.74 30.21
N VAL A 105 -3.55 7.04 30.32
CA VAL A 105 -3.78 8.02 29.25
C VAL A 105 -2.95 7.69 28.01
N ALA A 106 -1.66 7.38 28.19
CA ALA A 106 -0.79 7.00 27.08
C ALA A 106 -1.30 5.76 26.34
N ILE A 107 -1.77 4.73 27.07
CA ILE A 107 -2.39 3.53 26.48
C ILE A 107 -3.68 3.88 25.74
N GLY A 108 -4.54 4.72 26.31
CA GLY A 108 -5.79 5.14 25.66
C GLY A 108 -5.55 5.89 24.35
N VAL A 109 -4.64 6.86 24.35
CA VAL A 109 -4.26 7.61 23.15
C VAL A 109 -3.60 6.69 22.11
N GLY A 110 -2.69 5.82 22.55
CA GLY A 110 -2.04 4.85 21.66
C GLY A 110 -3.04 3.89 21.01
N THR A 111 -3.99 3.37 21.79
CA THR A 111 -5.00 2.42 21.30
C THR A 111 -5.98 3.07 20.32
N THR A 112 -6.45 4.28 20.62
CA THR A 112 -7.35 5.03 19.72
C THR A 112 -6.67 5.38 18.41
N PHE A 113 -5.40 5.81 18.45
CA PHE A 113 -4.59 6.04 17.26
C PHE A 113 -4.39 4.75 16.45
N ALA A 114 -4.04 3.64 17.10
CA ALA A 114 -3.83 2.35 16.44
C ALA A 114 -5.10 1.83 15.73
N ILE A 115 -6.27 1.94 16.38
CA ILE A 115 -7.56 1.56 15.79
C ILE A 115 -7.88 2.45 14.60
N SER A 116 -7.67 3.76 14.74
CA SER A 116 -7.90 4.73 13.67
C SER A 116 -7.06 4.41 12.43
N LEU A 117 -5.77 4.17 12.61
CA LEU A 117 -4.86 3.82 11.52
C LEU A 117 -5.21 2.48 10.87
N SER A 118 -5.50 1.46 11.69
CA SER A 118 -5.87 0.12 11.21
C SER A 118 -7.13 0.14 10.36
N LYS A 119 -8.14 0.93 10.77
CA LYS A 119 -9.37 1.10 10.01
C LYS A 119 -9.09 1.73 8.64
N THR A 120 -8.29 2.81 8.62
CA THR A 120 -7.93 3.46 7.35
C THR A 120 -7.21 2.51 6.40
N VAL A 121 -6.21 1.76 6.87
CA VAL A 121 -5.49 0.78 6.02
C VAL A 121 -6.44 -0.29 5.46
N LYS A 122 -7.40 -0.75 6.28
CA LYS A 122 -8.41 -1.72 5.85
C LYS A 122 -9.31 -1.15 4.75
N ASP A 123 -9.74 0.10 4.87
CA ASP A 123 -10.59 0.78 3.89
C ASP A 123 -9.88 0.90 2.53
N PHE A 124 -8.59 1.28 2.53
CA PHE A 124 -7.76 1.30 1.31
C PHE A 124 -7.67 -0.09 0.67
N THR A 125 -7.35 -1.10 1.47
CA THR A 125 -7.22 -2.48 0.99
C THR A 125 -8.52 -2.99 0.37
N GLN A 126 -9.65 -2.68 1.01
CA GLN A 126 -10.97 -3.07 0.52
C GLN A 126 -11.28 -2.36 -0.80
N LEU A 127 -10.95 -1.07 -0.91
CA LEU A 127 -11.14 -0.33 -2.15
C LEU A 127 -10.34 -0.93 -3.31
N THR A 128 -9.05 -1.24 -3.09
CA THR A 128 -8.22 -1.89 -4.11
C THR A 128 -8.80 -3.25 -4.54
N ARG A 129 -9.30 -4.05 -3.60
CA ARG A 129 -9.97 -5.33 -3.93
C ARG A 129 -11.23 -5.11 -4.77
N ASN A 130 -12.02 -4.08 -4.48
CA ASN A 130 -13.21 -3.75 -5.25
C ASN A 130 -12.85 -3.39 -6.70
N PHE A 131 -11.74 -2.68 -6.93
CA PHE A 131 -11.26 -2.35 -8.28
C PHE A 131 -10.85 -3.58 -9.08
N VAL A 132 -10.18 -4.56 -8.45
CA VAL A 132 -9.86 -5.84 -9.09
C VAL A 132 -11.13 -6.57 -9.54
N HIS A 133 -12.24 -6.41 -8.82
CA HIS A 133 -13.54 -7.00 -9.17
C HIS A 133 -14.41 -6.11 -10.07
N GLY A 134 -13.86 -5.01 -10.59
CA GLY A 134 -14.53 -4.14 -11.57
C GLY A 134 -15.41 -3.02 -10.99
N ALA A 135 -15.48 -2.85 -9.66
CA ALA A 135 -16.22 -1.78 -9.02
C ALA A 135 -15.41 -0.46 -8.98
N LEU A 136 -15.10 0.08 -10.15
CA LEU A 136 -14.20 1.22 -10.36
C LEU A 136 -14.73 2.58 -9.87
N ASP A 137 -16.01 2.67 -9.49
CA ASP A 137 -16.63 3.91 -8.99
C ASP A 137 -16.47 4.11 -7.47
N SER A 138 -15.97 3.08 -6.76
CA SER A 138 -15.81 3.14 -5.30
C SER A 138 -14.73 4.16 -4.90
N ARG A 139 -14.92 4.93 -3.82
CA ARG A 139 -13.93 5.92 -3.34
C ARG A 139 -13.81 5.88 -1.82
N LEU A 140 -12.66 6.35 -1.32
CA LEU A 140 -12.46 6.56 0.11
C LEU A 140 -13.20 7.81 0.58
N VAL A 141 -13.78 7.76 1.77
CA VAL A 141 -14.39 8.92 2.42
C VAL A 141 -13.28 9.74 3.10
N VAL A 142 -13.07 10.97 2.63
CA VAL A 142 -12.03 11.88 3.16
C VAL A 142 -12.64 12.79 4.23
N ASN A 143 -12.62 12.36 5.48
CA ASN A 143 -13.11 13.14 6.62
C ASN A 143 -11.99 13.80 7.46
N ARG A 144 -10.72 13.46 7.18
CA ARG A 144 -9.56 13.95 7.93
C ARG A 144 -8.84 15.05 7.14
N LYS A 145 -8.22 15.99 7.85
CA LYS A 145 -7.43 17.11 7.29
C LYS A 145 -5.93 16.99 7.58
N ASP A 146 -5.49 15.79 7.95
CA ASP A 146 -4.09 15.45 8.20
C ASP A 146 -3.48 14.74 6.97
N GLU A 147 -2.25 14.24 7.11
CA GLU A 147 -1.52 13.54 6.05
C GLU A 147 -2.25 12.27 5.57
N ILE A 148 -3.01 11.61 6.45
CA ILE A 148 -3.83 10.45 6.09
C ILE A 148 -4.99 10.88 5.20
N GLY A 149 -5.64 12.00 5.53
CA GLY A 149 -6.66 12.62 4.69
C GLY A 149 -6.14 13.03 3.32
N ALA A 150 -4.96 13.67 3.27
CA ALA A 150 -4.30 14.03 2.03
C ALA A 150 -3.98 12.79 1.17
N LEU A 151 -3.45 11.72 1.78
CA LEU A 151 -3.19 10.46 1.09
C LEU A 151 -4.46 9.83 0.52
N ALA A 152 -5.57 9.82 1.28
CA ALA A 152 -6.86 9.31 0.80
C ALA A 152 -7.39 10.13 -0.40
N SER A 153 -7.20 11.46 -0.38
CA SER A 153 -7.54 12.32 -1.51
C SER A 153 -6.70 11.98 -2.75
N SER A 154 -5.37 11.89 -2.61
CA SER A 154 -4.49 11.52 -3.74
C SER A 154 -4.82 10.14 -4.30
N PHE A 155 -5.17 9.18 -3.43
CA PHE A 155 -5.60 7.85 -3.85
C PHE A 155 -6.90 7.90 -4.66
N ASN A 156 -7.87 8.73 -4.24
CA ASN A 156 -9.11 8.93 -5.00
C ASN A 156 -8.83 9.53 -6.39
N THR A 157 -7.92 10.50 -6.50
CA THR A 157 -7.53 11.06 -7.81
C THR A 157 -6.90 9.99 -8.71
N LEU A 158 -5.98 9.18 -8.20
CA LEU A 158 -5.40 8.07 -8.96
C LEU A 158 -6.47 7.05 -9.37
N ALA A 159 -7.44 6.79 -8.50
CA ALA A 159 -8.56 5.91 -8.81
C ALA A 159 -9.44 6.45 -9.94
N ASP A 160 -9.70 7.77 -9.97
CA ASP A 160 -10.44 8.44 -11.05
C ASP A 160 -9.72 8.31 -12.39
N GLU A 161 -8.41 8.59 -12.41
CA GLU A 161 -7.58 8.47 -13.61
C GLU A 161 -7.54 7.04 -14.14
N LEU A 162 -7.30 6.07 -13.26
CA LEU A 162 -7.26 4.65 -13.62
C LEU A 162 -8.62 4.15 -14.14
N ALA A 163 -9.72 4.53 -13.48
CA ALA A 163 -11.06 4.15 -13.91
C ALA A 163 -11.38 4.69 -15.31
N LYS A 164 -10.97 5.94 -15.58
CA LYS A 164 -11.12 6.57 -16.89
C LYS A 164 -10.29 5.85 -17.96
N GLU A 165 -9.03 5.53 -17.67
CA GLU A 165 -8.14 4.84 -18.60
C GLU A 165 -8.67 3.44 -18.95
N ILE A 166 -9.10 2.65 -17.95
CA ILE A 166 -9.68 1.31 -18.18
C ILE A 166 -10.94 1.39 -19.04
N THR A 167 -11.81 2.37 -18.77
CA THR A 167 -13.06 2.55 -19.52
C THR A 167 -12.77 2.88 -20.98
N GLU A 168 -11.82 3.78 -21.23
CA GLU A 168 -11.41 4.14 -22.59
C GLU A 168 -10.74 2.97 -23.32
N HIS A 169 -9.88 2.21 -22.64
CA HIS A 169 -9.23 1.03 -23.20
C HIS A 169 -10.26 -0.02 -23.64
N LYS A 170 -11.29 -0.27 -22.80
CA LYS A 170 -12.39 -1.17 -23.14
C LYS A 170 -13.19 -0.66 -24.33
N ARG A 171 -13.46 0.65 -24.40
CA ARG A 171 -14.18 1.27 -25.52
C ARG A 171 -13.41 1.10 -26.83
N ILE A 172 -12.11 1.35 -26.82
CA ILE A 172 -11.24 1.18 -28.00
C ILE A 172 -11.21 -0.28 -28.42
N ALA A 173 -11.01 -1.21 -27.48
CA ALA A 173 -11.01 -2.64 -27.77
C ALA A 173 -12.34 -3.11 -28.40
N GLU A 174 -13.47 -2.62 -27.91
CA GLU A 174 -14.79 -2.95 -28.44
C GLU A 174 -15.02 -2.37 -29.84
N VAL A 175 -14.60 -1.12 -30.07
CA VAL A 175 -14.64 -0.50 -31.42
C VAL A 175 -13.77 -1.29 -32.40
N LEU A 176 -12.56 -1.68 -32.00
CA LEU A 176 -11.68 -2.51 -32.81
C LEU A 176 -12.30 -3.89 -33.12
N ARG A 177 -12.87 -4.55 -32.10
CA ARG A 177 -13.56 -5.83 -32.26
C ARG A 177 -14.72 -5.70 -33.25
N LYS A 178 -15.58 -4.70 -33.07
CA LYS A 178 -16.74 -4.44 -33.93
C LYS A 178 -16.32 -4.12 -35.36
N ASN A 179 -15.30 -3.28 -35.56
CA ASN A 179 -14.79 -2.97 -36.89
C ASN A 179 -14.22 -4.22 -37.57
N LYS A 180 -13.45 -5.03 -36.84
CA LYS A 180 -12.90 -6.30 -37.36
C LYS A 180 -14.02 -7.25 -37.77
N GLU A 181 -15.03 -7.44 -36.92
CA GLU A 181 -16.19 -8.28 -37.21
C GLU A 181 -16.98 -7.78 -38.41
N GLN A 182 -17.21 -6.46 -38.51
CA GLN A 182 -17.90 -5.85 -39.64
C GLN A 182 -17.11 -6.02 -40.95
N SER A 183 -15.81 -5.75 -40.94
CA SER A 183 -14.95 -5.96 -42.12
C SER A 183 -14.92 -7.42 -42.55
N GLN A 184 -14.80 -8.35 -41.59
CA GLN A 184 -14.79 -9.78 -41.88
C GLN A 184 -16.16 -10.23 -42.45
N ALA A 185 -17.27 -9.79 -41.87
CA ALA A 185 -18.61 -10.12 -42.37
C ALA A 185 -18.84 -9.62 -43.80
N ILE A 186 -18.34 -8.44 -44.15
CA ILE A 186 -18.40 -7.89 -45.52
C ILE A 186 -17.57 -8.76 -46.49
N LEU A 187 -16.36 -9.15 -46.09
CA LEU A 187 -15.50 -10.02 -46.90
C LEU A 187 -16.10 -11.42 -47.09
N ASP A 188 -16.74 -11.98 -46.07
CA ASP A 188 -17.27 -13.36 -46.11
C ASP A 188 -18.59 -13.46 -46.91
N ASN A 189 -19.39 -12.41 -46.94
CA ASN A 189 -20.71 -12.42 -47.59
C ASN A 189 -20.74 -11.76 -48.98
N THR A 190 -19.64 -11.19 -49.46
CA THR A 190 -19.58 -10.67 -50.83
C THR A 190 -19.52 -11.80 -51.85
N THR A 191 -20.22 -11.63 -52.98
CA THR A 191 -20.18 -12.56 -54.11
C THR A 191 -18.98 -12.32 -55.03
N ALA A 192 -18.23 -11.24 -54.82
CA ALA A 192 -16.97 -11.00 -55.50
C ALA A 192 -15.86 -11.85 -54.89
N VAL A 193 -14.96 -12.34 -55.74
CA VAL A 193 -13.72 -13.00 -55.33
C VAL A 193 -12.74 -11.90 -54.91
N ILE A 194 -12.30 -11.92 -53.64
CA ILE A 194 -11.37 -10.92 -53.09
C ILE A 194 -10.10 -11.61 -52.61
N TYR A 195 -8.95 -11.06 -53.00
CA TYR A 195 -7.65 -11.55 -52.59
C TYR A 195 -6.64 -10.41 -52.42
N LEU A 196 -5.65 -10.63 -51.58
CA LEU A 196 -4.49 -9.77 -51.39
C LEU A 196 -3.24 -10.61 -51.59
N LYS A 197 -2.31 -10.12 -52.41
CA LYS A 197 -1.01 -10.74 -52.62
C LYS A 197 0.11 -9.78 -52.24
N ASP A 198 1.24 -10.31 -51.79
CA ASP A 198 2.47 -9.53 -51.64
C ASP A 198 3.08 -9.16 -53.02
N THR A 199 4.15 -8.38 -53.02
CA THR A 199 4.86 -7.99 -54.26
C THR A 199 5.44 -9.19 -55.03
N ASP A 200 5.75 -10.28 -54.34
CA ASP A 200 6.23 -11.52 -54.93
C ASP A 200 5.09 -12.40 -55.50
N GLY A 201 3.84 -12.00 -55.28
CA GLY A 201 2.65 -12.66 -55.80
C GLY A 201 2.13 -13.77 -54.89
N ARG A 202 2.58 -13.82 -53.64
CA ARG A 202 2.09 -14.78 -52.65
C ARG A 202 0.82 -14.27 -52.00
N TYR A 203 -0.20 -15.12 -51.88
CA TYR A 203 -1.43 -14.75 -51.21
C TYR A 203 -1.20 -14.44 -49.72
N ILE A 204 -1.64 -13.27 -49.29
CA ILE A 204 -1.71 -12.83 -47.88
C ILE A 204 -3.11 -13.07 -47.33
N LEU A 205 -4.14 -12.82 -48.15
CA LEU A 205 -5.53 -12.96 -47.77
C LEU A 205 -6.36 -13.43 -48.97
N ILE A 206 -7.35 -14.27 -48.69
CA ILE A 206 -8.44 -14.60 -49.59
C ILE A 206 -9.76 -14.51 -48.79
N ASN A 207 -10.86 -14.19 -49.46
CA ASN A 207 -12.18 -14.20 -48.84
C ASN A 207 -12.90 -15.55 -49.02
N GLN A 208 -14.03 -15.72 -48.33
CA GLN A 208 -14.78 -16.98 -48.36
C GLN A 208 -15.29 -17.35 -49.77
N GLN A 209 -15.59 -16.37 -50.62
CA GLN A 209 -16.00 -16.64 -52.00
C GLN A 209 -14.87 -17.28 -52.82
N PHE A 210 -13.61 -16.86 -52.62
CA PHE A 210 -12.46 -17.49 -53.25
C PHE A 210 -12.34 -18.96 -52.83
N GLU A 211 -12.47 -19.24 -51.54
CA GLU A 211 -12.42 -20.62 -50.99
C GLU A 211 -13.48 -21.52 -51.60
N LYS A 212 -14.73 -21.05 -51.63
CA LYS A 212 -15.87 -21.78 -52.19
C LYS A 212 -15.69 -22.07 -53.68
N LEU A 213 -15.17 -21.11 -54.42
CA LEU A 213 -15.09 -21.19 -55.88
C LEU A 213 -13.96 -22.11 -56.35
N PHE A 214 -12.82 -22.07 -55.67
CA PHE A 214 -11.64 -22.84 -56.05
C PHE A 214 -11.40 -24.08 -55.19
N HIS A 215 -12.34 -24.42 -54.31
CA HIS A 215 -12.30 -25.59 -53.40
C HIS A 215 -11.03 -25.66 -52.56
N VAL A 216 -10.59 -24.53 -52.02
CA VAL A 216 -9.38 -24.37 -51.21
C VAL A 216 -9.70 -23.69 -49.88
N THR A 217 -8.87 -23.88 -48.87
CA THR A 217 -8.95 -23.10 -47.63
C THR A 217 -7.87 -22.02 -47.57
N LYS A 218 -8.11 -20.97 -46.80
CA LYS A 218 -7.15 -19.89 -46.54
C LYS A 218 -5.80 -20.44 -46.09
N GLU A 219 -5.78 -21.42 -45.21
CA GLU A 219 -4.54 -22.04 -44.70
C GLU A 219 -3.75 -22.76 -45.80
N GLN A 220 -4.44 -23.28 -46.82
CA GLN A 220 -3.80 -23.94 -47.96
C GLN A 220 -3.25 -22.95 -48.98
N VAL A 221 -3.77 -21.72 -49.04
CA VAL A 221 -3.46 -20.74 -50.09
C VAL A 221 -2.48 -19.67 -49.62
N VAL A 222 -2.55 -19.26 -48.35
CA VAL A 222 -1.66 -18.22 -47.82
C VAL A 222 -0.19 -18.64 -47.99
N GLY A 223 0.61 -17.75 -48.57
CA GLY A 223 2.03 -17.99 -48.90
C GLY A 223 2.30 -18.63 -50.28
N LYS A 224 1.27 -19.15 -50.95
CA LYS A 224 1.34 -19.70 -52.32
C LYS A 224 1.12 -18.65 -53.39
N THR A 225 1.49 -18.96 -54.62
CA THR A 225 1.34 -18.10 -55.80
C THR A 225 0.25 -18.61 -56.74
N ASP A 226 -0.14 -17.81 -57.75
CA ASP A 226 -1.09 -18.26 -58.78
C ASP A 226 -0.67 -19.57 -59.45
N TYR A 227 0.63 -19.81 -59.61
CA TYR A 227 1.19 -21.01 -60.24
C TYR A 227 0.93 -22.29 -59.44
N ASP A 228 0.67 -22.17 -58.14
CA ASP A 228 0.36 -23.30 -57.28
C ASP A 228 -1.15 -23.64 -57.28
N LEU A 229 -1.99 -22.76 -57.83
CA LEU A 229 -3.45 -22.87 -57.81
C LEU A 229 -4.07 -23.03 -59.20
N PHE A 230 -3.51 -22.39 -60.22
CA PHE A 230 -4.12 -22.27 -61.54
C PHE A 230 -3.23 -22.84 -62.65
N PRO A 231 -3.83 -23.24 -63.80
CA PRO A 231 -3.07 -23.58 -64.99
C PRO A 231 -2.10 -22.46 -65.38
N LYS A 232 -0.93 -22.83 -65.91
CA LYS A 232 0.18 -21.91 -66.19
C LYS A 232 -0.25 -20.67 -66.99
N GLU A 233 -1.12 -20.85 -67.99
CA GLU A 233 -1.59 -19.77 -68.86
C GLU A 233 -2.40 -18.71 -68.09
N ASN A 234 -3.31 -19.14 -67.21
CA ASN A 234 -4.06 -18.24 -66.34
C ASN A 234 -3.16 -17.60 -65.27
N ALA A 235 -2.27 -18.39 -64.66
CA ALA A 235 -1.33 -17.90 -63.66
C ALA A 235 -0.39 -16.82 -64.23
N ASP A 236 0.15 -17.03 -65.45
CA ASP A 236 0.96 -16.05 -66.16
C ASP A 236 0.17 -14.76 -66.44
N ALA A 237 -1.10 -14.88 -66.85
CA ALA A 237 -1.96 -13.73 -67.10
C ALA A 237 -2.24 -12.94 -65.80
N PHE A 238 -2.60 -13.61 -64.71
CA PHE A 238 -2.85 -12.98 -63.41
C PHE A 238 -1.59 -12.29 -62.88
N ARG A 239 -0.44 -12.96 -62.95
CA ARG A 239 0.84 -12.43 -62.49
C ARG A 239 1.30 -11.22 -63.31
N LEU A 240 1.09 -11.24 -64.63
CA LEU A 240 1.38 -10.11 -65.50
C LEU A 240 0.53 -8.89 -65.13
N ASN A 241 -0.75 -9.10 -64.83
CA ASN A 241 -1.66 -8.03 -64.43
C ASN A 241 -1.30 -7.47 -63.04
N ASP A 242 -0.96 -8.33 -62.08
CA ASP A 242 -0.51 -7.92 -60.75
C ASP A 242 0.78 -7.10 -60.84
N ARG A 243 1.75 -7.52 -61.68
CA ARG A 243 2.98 -6.77 -61.93
C ARG A 243 2.73 -5.40 -62.53
N LYS A 244 1.80 -5.26 -63.49
CA LYS A 244 1.43 -3.94 -64.04
C LYS A 244 0.96 -3.00 -62.93
N VAL A 245 0.16 -3.47 -61.98
CA VAL A 245 -0.31 -2.64 -60.85
C VAL A 245 0.85 -2.25 -59.93
N ILE A 246 1.76 -3.17 -59.65
CA ILE A 246 2.96 -2.93 -58.83
C ILE A 246 3.88 -1.90 -59.49
N ASP A 247 4.23 -2.12 -60.76
CA ASP A 247 5.19 -1.30 -61.51
C ASP A 247 4.65 0.11 -61.77
N THR A 248 3.35 0.22 -62.08
CA THR A 248 2.73 1.51 -62.38
C THR A 248 2.23 2.25 -61.13
N ARG A 249 2.08 1.54 -60.00
CA ARG A 249 1.45 2.03 -58.76
C ARG A 249 0.05 2.61 -58.99
N ARG A 250 -0.66 2.10 -59.99
CA ARG A 250 -2.01 2.55 -60.37
C ARG A 250 -2.97 1.37 -60.39
N SER A 251 -4.21 1.66 -60.04
CA SER A 251 -5.29 0.68 -60.15
C SER A 251 -5.56 0.33 -61.61
N LEU A 252 -5.89 -0.93 -61.86
CA LEU A 252 -6.18 -1.49 -63.17
C LEU A 252 -7.55 -2.20 -63.11
N VAL A 253 -8.42 -1.89 -64.08
CA VAL A 253 -9.67 -2.64 -64.30
C VAL A 253 -9.52 -3.42 -65.59
N ILE A 254 -9.71 -4.73 -65.53
CA ILE A 254 -9.45 -5.65 -66.63
C ILE A 254 -10.40 -6.84 -66.57
N ASP A 255 -10.62 -7.44 -67.73
CA ASP A 255 -11.33 -8.71 -67.83
C ASP A 255 -10.33 -9.86 -67.64
N GLU A 256 -10.62 -10.75 -66.71
CA GLU A 256 -9.82 -11.94 -66.41
C GLU A 256 -10.67 -13.19 -66.61
N VAL A 257 -10.05 -14.26 -67.14
CA VAL A 257 -10.72 -15.54 -67.33
C VAL A 257 -10.15 -16.52 -66.31
N ALA A 258 -11.04 -17.13 -65.53
CA ALA A 258 -10.68 -18.11 -64.51
C ALA A 258 -11.39 -19.45 -64.76
N PRO A 259 -10.71 -20.59 -64.52
CA PRO A 259 -11.32 -21.91 -64.64
C PRO A 259 -12.25 -22.19 -63.46
N HIS A 260 -13.47 -22.62 -63.76
CA HIS A 260 -14.46 -23.17 -62.82
C HIS A 260 -14.76 -24.63 -63.16
N ASP A 261 -15.51 -25.30 -62.28
CA ASP A 261 -16.00 -26.67 -62.47
C ASP A 261 -16.89 -26.82 -63.73
N ASP A 262 -17.63 -25.77 -64.11
CA ASP A 262 -18.55 -25.73 -65.25
C ASP A 262 -17.94 -25.10 -66.52
N GLY A 263 -16.70 -24.63 -66.46
CA GLY A 263 -15.97 -24.11 -67.61
C GLY A 263 -15.23 -22.80 -67.32
N MET A 264 -14.95 -22.02 -68.37
CA MET A 264 -14.25 -20.74 -68.22
C MET A 264 -15.24 -19.62 -67.94
N HIS A 265 -14.99 -18.89 -66.85
CA HIS A 265 -15.79 -17.74 -66.44
C HIS A 265 -15.03 -16.43 -66.67
N THR A 266 -15.74 -15.40 -67.10
CA THR A 266 -15.19 -14.05 -67.32
C THR A 266 -15.51 -13.16 -66.13
N TYR A 267 -14.46 -12.61 -65.53
CA TYR A 267 -14.50 -11.73 -64.38
C TYR A 267 -14.10 -10.32 -64.78
N ILE A 268 -14.84 -9.32 -64.30
CA ILE A 268 -14.31 -7.95 -64.25
C ILE A 268 -13.53 -7.78 -62.95
N SER A 269 -12.21 -7.67 -63.08
CA SER A 269 -11.25 -7.56 -61.99
C SER A 269 -10.77 -6.13 -61.81
N LEU A 270 -11.01 -5.55 -60.63
CA LEU A 270 -10.36 -4.34 -60.16
C LEU A 270 -9.14 -4.74 -59.32
N LYS A 271 -7.95 -4.35 -59.75
CA LYS A 271 -6.69 -4.54 -59.04
C LYS A 271 -6.11 -3.21 -58.62
N PHE A 272 -5.63 -3.08 -57.39
CA PHE A 272 -5.08 -1.83 -56.89
C PHE A 272 -3.91 -2.06 -55.90
N PRO A 273 -2.95 -1.12 -55.85
CA PRO A 273 -1.79 -1.25 -54.97
C PRO A 273 -2.19 -1.05 -53.50
N MET A 274 -1.54 -1.79 -52.61
CA MET A 274 -1.69 -1.69 -51.15
C MET A 274 -0.42 -1.14 -50.52
N TYR A 275 -0.56 -0.13 -49.67
CA TYR A 275 0.54 0.60 -49.04
C TYR A 275 0.52 0.40 -47.52
N ASP A 276 1.72 0.29 -46.94
CA ASP A 276 1.96 0.37 -45.51
C ASP A 276 1.87 1.84 -45.03
N SER A 277 1.73 2.03 -43.72
CA SER A 277 1.85 3.28 -42.95
C SER A 277 3.05 4.19 -43.30
N VAL A 278 4.08 3.67 -43.99
CA VAL A 278 5.26 4.43 -44.45
C VAL A 278 5.32 4.56 -45.99
N ASP A 279 4.17 4.47 -46.69
CA ASP A 279 4.05 4.52 -48.17
C ASP A 279 4.79 3.39 -48.91
N GLY A 280 5.26 2.37 -48.20
CA GLY A 280 5.84 1.16 -48.78
C GLY A 280 4.75 0.35 -49.47
N LEU A 281 4.81 0.25 -50.80
CA LEU A 281 4.00 -0.71 -51.55
C LEU A 281 4.33 -2.12 -51.04
N TYR A 282 3.35 -2.80 -50.43
CA TYR A 282 3.55 -4.14 -49.88
C TYR A 282 2.76 -5.22 -50.61
N GLY A 283 1.84 -4.84 -51.50
CA GLY A 283 1.03 -5.82 -52.20
C GLY A 283 0.03 -5.27 -53.20
N VAL A 284 -0.77 -6.18 -53.76
CA VAL A 284 -1.87 -5.90 -54.69
C VAL A 284 -3.14 -6.56 -54.17
N CYS A 285 -4.20 -5.78 -54.05
CA CYS A 285 -5.55 -6.28 -53.77
C CYS A 285 -6.32 -6.43 -55.07
N GLY A 286 -6.98 -7.57 -55.26
CA GLY A 286 -7.87 -7.85 -56.38
C GLY A 286 -9.30 -8.07 -55.89
N ILE A 287 -10.26 -7.45 -56.58
CA ILE A 287 -11.70 -7.68 -56.41
C ILE A 287 -12.24 -8.06 -57.78
N SER A 288 -12.69 -9.31 -57.92
CA SER A 288 -13.13 -9.89 -59.18
C SER A 288 -14.61 -10.26 -59.10
N THR A 289 -15.43 -9.64 -59.96
CA THR A 289 -16.87 -9.93 -60.04
C THR A 289 -17.16 -10.75 -61.29
N ASP A 290 -17.85 -11.87 -61.15
CA ASP A 290 -18.25 -12.69 -62.30
C ASP A 290 -19.30 -11.95 -63.14
N ILE A 291 -19.03 -11.81 -64.44
CA ILE A 291 -19.91 -11.16 -65.40
C ILE A 291 -20.34 -12.12 -66.53
N THR A 292 -20.06 -13.42 -66.39
CA THR A 292 -20.32 -14.45 -67.41
C THR A 292 -21.78 -14.46 -67.85
N GLU A 293 -22.72 -14.54 -66.89
CA GLU A 293 -24.17 -14.48 -67.20
C GLU A 293 -24.59 -13.15 -67.85
N ARG A 294 -23.95 -12.04 -67.45
CA ARG A 294 -24.28 -10.70 -67.97
C ARG A 294 -23.83 -10.54 -69.42
N LEU A 295 -22.71 -11.15 -69.79
CA LEU A 295 -22.22 -11.17 -71.17
C LEU A 295 -23.07 -12.10 -72.04
N GLN A 296 -23.49 -13.25 -71.51
CA GLN A 296 -24.36 -14.19 -72.23
C GLN A 296 -25.76 -13.62 -72.52
N LYS A 297 -26.33 -12.80 -71.62
CA LYS A 297 -27.64 -12.13 -71.83
C LYS A 297 -27.63 -10.97 -72.83
N LYS A 298 -26.45 -10.54 -73.29
CA LYS A 298 -26.28 -9.42 -74.24
C LYS A 298 -26.18 -9.86 -75.71
N ILE A 299 -26.20 -11.17 -75.97
CA ILE A 299 -26.19 -11.81 -77.28
C ILE A 299 -27.61 -12.29 -77.58
#